data_AF-F9EQJ6-F1
#
_entry.id   AF-F9EQJ6-F1
#
_cell.length_a   1.000
_cell.length_b   1.000
_cell.length_c   1.000
_cell.angle_alpha   90.00
_cell.angle_beta   90.00
_cell.angle_gamma   90.00
#
_symmetry.space_group_name_H-M   'P 1'
#
loop_
_entity.id
_entity.type
_entity.pdbx_description
1 polymer ?
#
loop_
_entity_poly.entity_id
_entity_poly.type
_entity_poly.pdbx_seq_one_letter_code
_entity_poly.pdbx_strand_id
1 'polypeptide(L)'
;MNNGKITVGNTTDPNNAGVGIYSPNGNIENYGEVVAGNKSAGIYGSNINLKANSKVSAGDEGTAVYAAGNNINILSGVQVTAGKKATGIYGKSVSLDANSKLNVGEGSTAVYSRGGTVEFKNGAQITTGDNDSTVLYYDGNNGNIINNTDKLNIGNNSYGFIIKGQNNKFESNNSGNIALKDNSIFVYSKDSDGSVVNKTNITSSGKENYAIYSSGKIDNYGNIDFSSGTGSIGVYSYYPKEDKYTVTEPATSMTPMPIVTNYGTIKVAKSDLTDPRDEKYGIGIAVGYTEKLGKDANGKAIVRQKAAGHIVNRGVISVTHPNSIGMYATGRNSIAENFGRIELSGNRRNTGMYLENGAVGYNYGTITTVGNNNVGQVGVTVTTGAKIVNAKGATININADDGIGLYSFGGGIIENYGNIKVNETSTPIRKLDDDDDTSKSFGGVEIRVRDDDKTKADIFVNGRKVQPALVHTIPNRAPSEIPTSSIGIYMGSSGVNPTNPIGNIGALANSGIKSADLIIGTEAAKYSNSKYIQLGKDIIEPYNKMI
;
A
#
# COMPACT_ATOMS: atom_id res chain seq x y z
N MET A 1 10.66 50.87 3.84
CA MET A 1 11.91 50.37 3.24
C MET A 1 12.91 50.13 4.36
N ASN A 2 13.61 49.01 4.38
CA ASN A 2 14.73 48.75 5.29
C ASN A 2 16.03 48.51 4.50
N ASN A 3 17.10 49.23 4.87
CA ASN A 3 18.45 49.06 4.34
C ASN A 3 19.47 48.65 5.42
N GLY A 4 19.06 48.60 6.69
CA GLY A 4 19.93 48.34 7.84
C GLY A 4 19.71 46.94 8.43
N LYS A 5 20.28 46.74 9.61
CA LYS A 5 20.05 45.55 10.43
C LYS A 5 19.00 45.84 11.50
N ILE A 6 17.98 45.00 11.58
CA ILE A 6 16.97 45.03 12.63
C ILE A 6 17.08 43.72 13.42
N THR A 7 17.13 43.81 14.74
CA THR A 7 17.12 42.64 15.62
C THR A 7 16.00 42.79 16.64
N VAL A 8 15.15 41.77 16.75
CA VAL A 8 14.16 41.65 17.82
C VAL A 8 14.43 40.39 18.62
N GLY A 9 14.33 40.49 19.95
CA GLY A 9 14.59 39.39 20.87
C GLY A 9 13.50 38.31 20.84
N ASN A 10 13.64 37.33 21.72
CA ASN A 10 12.65 36.26 21.89
C ASN A 10 11.32 36.82 22.43
N THR A 11 10.22 36.14 22.09
CA THR A 11 8.92 36.38 22.69
C THR A 11 8.47 35.17 23.52
N THR A 12 7.73 35.41 24.60
CA THR A 12 7.15 34.36 25.44
C THR A 12 5.75 33.95 24.98
N ASP A 13 4.95 34.89 24.51
CA ASP A 13 3.61 34.69 23.95
C ASP A 13 3.59 34.86 22.42
N PRO A 14 3.39 33.79 21.63
CA PRO A 14 3.33 33.88 20.17
C PRO A 14 2.13 34.69 19.65
N ASN A 15 1.07 34.90 20.45
CA ASN A 15 -0.05 35.77 20.08
C ASN A 15 0.30 37.26 20.22
N ASN A 16 1.38 37.57 20.93
CA ASN A 16 1.92 38.91 21.09
C ASN A 16 3.40 38.95 20.66
N ALA A 17 3.67 38.35 19.50
CA ALA A 17 5.00 38.21 18.92
C ALA A 17 5.70 39.58 18.76
N GLY A 18 6.96 39.66 19.19
CA GLY A 18 7.86 40.72 18.74
C GLY A 18 8.02 40.68 17.22
N VAL A 19 7.90 41.82 16.55
CA VAL A 19 7.96 41.92 15.09
C VAL A 19 9.09 42.86 14.67
N GLY A 20 9.99 42.41 13.78
CA GLY A 20 11.08 43.23 13.26
C GLY A 20 10.61 44.37 12.36
N ILE A 21 9.80 44.07 11.34
CA ILE A 21 9.16 45.07 10.47
C ILE A 21 7.65 44.82 10.46
N TYR A 22 6.86 45.83 10.83
CA TYR A 22 5.40 45.76 10.87
C TYR A 22 4.76 46.80 9.95
N SER A 23 4.08 46.35 8.89
CA SER A 23 3.34 47.20 7.95
C SER A 23 2.12 46.48 7.36
N PRO A 24 1.05 46.25 8.15
CA PRO A 24 -0.13 45.44 7.77
C PRO A 24 -0.82 45.89 6.49
N ASN A 25 -0.77 47.19 6.20
CA ASN A 25 -1.49 47.82 5.08
C ASN A 25 -0.53 48.44 4.04
N GLY A 26 0.78 48.27 4.20
CA GLY A 26 1.80 48.89 3.35
C GLY A 26 2.58 47.88 2.52
N ASN A 27 3.38 48.42 1.61
CA ASN A 27 4.38 47.67 0.86
C ASN A 27 5.71 47.69 1.62
N ILE A 28 6.27 46.51 1.87
CA ILE A 28 7.58 46.35 2.49
C ILE A 28 8.60 46.06 1.40
N GLU A 29 9.66 46.85 1.37
CA GLU A 29 10.90 46.51 0.66
C GLU A 29 12.02 46.35 1.67
N ASN A 30 12.66 45.19 1.69
CA ASN A 30 13.80 44.90 2.55
C ASN A 30 15.04 44.62 1.70
N TYR A 31 16.09 45.41 1.91
CA TYR A 31 17.43 45.22 1.35
C TYR A 31 18.42 44.74 2.42
N GLY A 32 18.08 44.97 3.70
CA GLY A 32 18.94 44.68 4.84
C GLY A 32 18.69 43.33 5.51
N GLU A 33 19.16 43.24 6.75
CA GLU A 33 19.06 42.06 7.62
C GLU A 33 17.95 42.25 8.67
N VAL A 34 17.09 41.25 8.85
CA VAL A 34 16.10 41.22 9.93
C VAL A 34 16.27 39.92 10.69
N VAL A 35 16.55 40.00 11.99
CA VAL A 35 16.75 38.85 12.88
C VAL A 35 15.70 38.89 13.98
N ALA A 36 14.77 37.95 13.96
CA ALA A 36 13.80 37.74 15.02
C ALA A 36 14.18 36.52 15.87
N GLY A 37 14.01 36.64 17.19
CA GLY A 37 14.23 35.55 18.14
C GLY A 37 13.15 34.46 18.06
N ASN A 38 13.14 33.58 19.07
CA ASN A 38 12.15 32.52 19.20
C ASN A 38 10.75 33.09 19.40
N LYS A 39 9.73 32.44 18.79
CA LYS A 39 8.31 32.82 18.85
C LYS A 39 8.01 34.24 18.37
N SER A 40 8.91 34.79 17.56
CA SER A 40 8.83 36.15 17.03
C SER A 40 8.64 36.15 15.52
N ALA A 41 8.25 37.29 14.96
CA ALA A 41 8.12 37.48 13.53
C ALA A 41 9.23 38.38 12.97
N GLY A 42 9.86 37.96 11.87
CA GLY A 42 10.81 38.82 11.17
C GLY A 42 10.10 40.01 10.53
N ILE A 43 9.25 39.71 9.55
CA ILE A 43 8.49 40.71 8.79
C ILE A 43 7.02 40.35 8.81
N TYR A 44 6.17 41.32 9.13
CA TYR A 44 4.71 41.24 9.03
C TYR A 44 4.20 42.39 8.14
N GLY A 45 3.54 42.08 7.03
CA GLY A 45 2.98 43.13 6.19
C GLY A 45 1.92 42.68 5.19
N SER A 46 1.56 43.56 4.26
CA SER A 46 0.60 43.23 3.18
C SER A 46 1.32 42.65 1.97
N ASN A 47 2.10 43.48 1.26
CA ASN A 47 2.97 43.07 0.16
C ASN A 47 4.42 43.12 0.62
N ILE A 48 5.17 42.06 0.38
CA ILE A 48 6.56 41.96 0.85
C ILE A 48 7.47 41.66 -0.34
N ASN A 49 8.45 42.53 -0.56
CA ASN A 49 9.50 42.34 -1.54
C ASN A 49 10.84 42.28 -0.83
N LEU A 50 11.42 41.08 -0.72
CA LEU A 50 12.80 40.91 -0.24
C LEU A 50 13.73 41.05 -1.43
N LYS A 51 14.56 42.10 -1.41
CA LYS A 51 15.43 42.48 -2.52
C LYS A 51 16.78 41.77 -2.41
N ALA A 52 17.57 41.83 -3.48
CA ALA A 52 18.82 41.10 -3.58
C ALA A 52 19.71 41.27 -2.32
N ASN A 53 20.29 40.16 -1.87
CA ASN A 53 21.15 40.04 -0.68
C ASN A 53 20.46 40.28 0.69
N SER A 54 19.16 40.52 0.71
CA SER A 54 18.41 40.61 1.96
C SER A 54 18.47 39.30 2.75
N LYS A 55 18.53 39.41 4.07
CA LYS A 55 18.49 38.27 5.00
C LYS A 55 17.36 38.46 5.99
N VAL A 56 16.51 37.45 6.14
CA VAL A 56 15.44 37.47 7.14
C VAL A 56 15.48 36.16 7.91
N SER A 57 15.55 36.23 9.24
CA SER A 57 15.54 35.04 10.08
C SER A 57 14.54 35.14 11.22
N ALA A 58 13.95 34.01 11.60
CA ALA A 58 13.20 33.83 12.84
C ALA A 58 13.74 32.63 13.63
N GLY A 59 13.68 32.70 14.95
CA GLY A 59 14.04 31.59 15.84
C GLY A 59 13.02 30.44 15.83
N ASP A 60 13.13 29.57 16.82
CA ASP A 60 12.21 28.44 17.01
C ASP A 60 10.78 28.92 17.24
N GLU A 61 9.81 28.21 16.69
CA GLU A 61 8.38 28.53 16.76
C GLU A 61 8.02 29.94 16.20
N GLY A 62 8.94 30.57 15.46
CA GLY A 62 8.77 31.89 14.88
C GLY A 62 8.24 31.87 13.44
N THR A 63 8.03 33.06 12.87
CA THR A 63 7.71 33.23 11.44
C THR A 63 8.66 34.23 10.79
N ALA A 64 9.46 33.82 9.80
CA ALA A 64 10.43 34.75 9.22
C ALA A 64 9.74 35.83 8.36
N VAL A 65 8.80 35.45 7.50
CA VAL A 65 8.05 36.38 6.65
C VAL A 65 6.55 36.04 6.68
N TYR A 66 5.72 37.01 7.06
CA TYR A 66 4.27 36.88 7.12
C TYR A 66 3.58 37.97 6.29
N ALA A 67 2.78 37.57 5.30
CA ALA A 67 1.89 38.46 4.56
C ALA A 67 0.42 38.22 4.93
N ALA A 68 -0.29 39.28 5.31
CA ALA A 68 -1.71 39.28 5.66
C ALA A 68 -2.66 39.21 4.44
N GLY A 69 -2.28 38.43 3.40
CA GLY A 69 -3.18 38.06 2.30
C GLY A 69 -2.76 38.47 0.89
N ASN A 70 -1.61 39.12 0.69
CA ASN A 70 -1.12 39.48 -0.65
C ASN A 70 0.20 38.77 -1.02
N ASN A 71 0.99 39.40 -1.90
CA ASN A 71 2.11 38.78 -2.59
C ASN A 71 3.40 38.89 -1.77
N ILE A 72 4.17 37.79 -1.76
CA ILE A 72 5.54 37.75 -1.24
C ILE A 72 6.48 37.42 -2.41
N ASN A 73 7.40 38.34 -2.70
CA ASN A 73 8.44 38.17 -3.71
C ASN A 73 9.80 38.06 -3.05
N ILE A 74 10.46 36.92 -3.24
CA ILE A 74 11.80 36.62 -2.73
C ILE A 74 12.76 36.66 -3.92
N LEU A 75 13.47 37.77 -4.09
CA LEU A 75 14.33 37.98 -5.25
C LEU A 75 15.62 37.15 -5.15
N SER A 76 16.35 37.11 -6.26
CA SER A 76 17.64 36.40 -6.35
C SER A 76 18.62 36.83 -5.26
N GLY A 77 19.27 35.84 -4.63
CA GLY A 77 20.28 36.05 -3.58
C GLY A 77 19.72 36.33 -2.18
N VAL A 78 18.40 36.38 -2.00
CA VAL A 78 17.77 36.50 -0.68
C VAL A 78 17.97 35.23 0.14
N GLN A 79 18.15 35.38 1.45
CA GLN A 79 18.18 34.27 2.40
C GLN A 79 17.07 34.42 3.44
N VAL A 80 16.23 33.41 3.56
CA VAL A 80 15.22 33.30 4.61
C VAL A 80 15.52 32.06 5.45
N THR A 81 15.61 32.23 6.77
CA THR A 81 15.89 31.14 7.70
C THR A 81 14.84 31.10 8.82
N ALA A 82 14.33 29.92 9.17
CA ALA A 82 13.48 29.76 10.35
C ALA A 82 13.96 28.59 11.20
N GLY A 83 13.80 28.70 12.53
CA GLY A 83 14.18 27.66 13.48
C GLY A 83 13.32 26.39 13.39
N LYS A 84 13.29 25.63 14.49
CA LYS A 84 12.44 24.45 14.65
C LYS A 84 10.97 24.84 14.85
N LYS A 85 10.05 23.99 14.40
CA LYS A 85 8.58 24.18 14.53
C LYS A 85 8.11 25.57 14.05
N ALA A 86 8.83 26.14 13.09
CA ALA A 86 8.68 27.50 12.64
C ALA A 86 8.07 27.56 11.24
N THR A 87 7.68 28.76 10.81
CA THR A 87 7.27 29.03 9.42
C THR A 87 8.28 29.93 8.74
N GLY A 88 8.81 29.51 7.59
CA GLY A 88 9.68 30.37 6.79
C GLY A 88 8.88 31.53 6.21
N ILE A 89 7.92 31.21 5.35
CA ILE A 89 7.08 32.16 4.65
C ILE A 89 5.62 31.79 4.84
N TYR A 90 4.80 32.71 5.29
CA TYR A 90 3.34 32.59 5.36
C TYR A 90 2.71 33.65 4.45
N GLY A 91 1.93 33.25 3.46
CA GLY A 91 1.29 34.21 2.55
C GLY A 91 0.16 33.65 1.70
N LYS A 92 -0.30 34.44 0.73
CA LYS A 92 -1.17 33.97 -0.34
C LYS A 92 -0.30 33.56 -1.53
N SER A 93 0.01 34.49 -2.43
CA SER A 93 0.94 34.22 -3.53
C SER A 93 2.39 34.37 -3.09
N VAL A 94 3.26 33.43 -3.49
CA VAL A 94 4.68 33.42 -3.13
C VAL A 94 5.52 33.11 -4.37
N SER A 95 6.52 33.93 -4.66
CA SER A 95 7.49 33.69 -5.73
C SER A 95 8.90 33.63 -5.15
N LEU A 96 9.62 32.54 -5.40
CA LEU A 96 11.04 32.39 -5.11
C LEU A 96 11.85 32.46 -6.39
N ASP A 97 12.65 33.51 -6.55
CA ASP A 97 13.54 33.66 -7.71
C ASP A 97 14.76 32.73 -7.61
N ALA A 98 15.45 32.57 -8.74
CA ALA A 98 16.70 31.83 -8.84
C ALA A 98 17.71 32.30 -7.77
N ASN A 99 18.47 31.38 -7.18
CA ASN A 99 19.48 31.66 -6.14
C ASN A 99 18.93 32.23 -4.82
N SER A 100 17.62 32.35 -4.64
CA SER A 100 17.04 32.51 -3.30
C SER A 100 17.29 31.25 -2.47
N LYS A 101 17.46 31.40 -1.16
CA LYS A 101 17.71 30.32 -0.21
C LYS A 101 16.70 30.38 0.92
N LEU A 102 15.96 29.31 1.12
CA LEU A 102 14.99 29.17 2.19
C LEU A 102 15.34 27.93 3.03
N ASN A 103 15.72 28.13 4.28
CA ASN A 103 16.12 27.05 5.19
C ASN A 103 15.23 27.05 6.42
N VAL A 104 14.59 25.92 6.72
CA VAL A 104 13.79 25.78 7.94
C VAL A 104 14.24 24.58 8.76
N GLY A 105 14.10 24.66 10.08
CA GLY A 105 14.45 23.59 11.00
C GLY A 105 13.47 22.40 10.99
N GLU A 106 13.64 21.53 11.97
CA GLU A 106 12.80 20.35 12.23
C GLU A 106 11.35 20.73 12.57
N GLY A 107 10.35 19.99 12.07
CA GLY A 107 8.94 20.26 12.29
C GLY A 107 8.41 21.55 11.66
N SER A 108 9.14 22.12 10.69
CA SER A 108 8.86 23.44 10.16
C SER A 108 8.25 23.42 8.76
N THR A 109 7.49 24.46 8.42
CA THR A 109 6.98 24.67 7.06
C THR A 109 7.78 25.78 6.38
N ALA A 110 8.44 25.48 5.26
CA ALA A 110 9.21 26.47 4.52
C ALA A 110 8.29 27.52 3.90
N VAL A 111 7.26 27.09 3.17
CA VAL A 111 6.21 27.97 2.64
C VAL A 111 4.84 27.46 3.04
N TYR A 112 4.07 28.29 3.74
CA TYR A 112 2.65 28.09 4.01
C TYR A 112 1.85 29.06 3.13
N SER A 113 1.04 28.55 2.22
CA SER A 113 0.20 29.37 1.33
C SER A 113 -1.29 29.09 1.56
N ARG A 114 -2.09 30.15 1.65
CA ARG A 114 -3.56 30.08 1.73
C ARG A 114 -4.28 30.27 0.39
N GLY A 115 -3.55 30.27 -0.72
CA GLY A 115 -4.15 30.48 -2.04
C GLY A 115 -3.26 31.21 -3.03
N GLY A 116 -3.77 31.44 -4.24
CA GLY A 116 -3.05 32.21 -5.26
C GLY A 116 -2.02 31.37 -6.01
N THR A 117 -0.98 32.03 -6.52
CA THR A 117 0.09 31.35 -7.25
C THR A 117 1.32 31.20 -6.36
N VAL A 118 1.84 29.98 -6.25
CA VAL A 118 3.13 29.70 -5.64
C VAL A 118 4.09 29.22 -6.72
N GLU A 119 5.19 29.94 -6.93
CA GLU A 119 6.20 29.59 -7.92
C GLU A 119 7.59 29.51 -7.31
N PHE A 120 8.24 28.36 -7.46
CA PHE A 120 9.66 28.17 -7.16
C PHE A 120 10.43 28.12 -8.46
N LYS A 121 11.09 29.23 -8.82
CA LYS A 121 11.85 29.33 -10.09
C LYS A 121 13.09 28.46 -10.05
N ASN A 122 13.57 28.08 -11.23
CA ASN A 122 14.76 27.26 -11.37
C ASN A 122 15.95 27.86 -10.60
N GLY A 123 16.64 27.03 -9.81
CA GLY A 123 17.78 27.44 -8.99
C GLY A 123 17.44 28.05 -7.63
N ALA A 124 16.15 28.25 -7.30
CA ALA A 124 15.72 28.52 -5.92
C ALA A 124 16.06 27.30 -5.05
N GLN A 125 16.61 27.52 -3.86
CA GLN A 125 17.07 26.48 -2.96
C GLN A 125 16.19 26.44 -1.72
N ILE A 126 15.58 25.27 -1.45
CA ILE A 126 14.77 25.08 -0.25
C ILE A 126 15.29 23.86 0.52
N THR A 127 15.60 24.06 1.80
CA THR A 127 16.01 23.00 2.72
C THR A 127 15.04 22.94 3.89
N THR A 128 14.51 21.76 4.15
CA THR A 128 13.70 21.47 5.34
C THR A 128 14.47 20.59 6.32
N GLY A 129 14.16 20.71 7.61
CA GLY A 129 14.60 19.77 8.63
C GLY A 129 13.85 18.44 8.54
N ASP A 130 14.06 17.58 9.53
CA ASP A 130 13.35 16.29 9.63
C ASP A 130 11.98 16.46 10.30
N ASN A 131 11.23 15.36 10.41
CA ASN A 131 10.03 15.18 11.24
C ASN A 131 8.90 16.19 10.98
N ASP A 132 7.98 15.86 10.07
CA ASP A 132 6.83 16.67 9.65
C ASP A 132 7.21 18.02 9.00
N SER A 133 8.46 18.18 8.58
CA SER A 133 8.85 19.38 7.86
C SER A 133 8.32 19.37 6.43
N THR A 134 7.95 20.54 5.91
CA THR A 134 7.25 20.64 4.62
C THR A 134 7.86 21.75 3.76
N VAL A 135 8.16 21.47 2.48
CA VAL A 135 8.63 22.51 1.53
C VAL A 135 7.49 23.49 1.24
N LEU A 136 6.32 22.99 0.85
CA LEU A 136 5.11 23.79 0.66
C LEU A 136 3.91 23.11 1.29
N TYR A 137 3.25 23.82 2.21
CA TYR A 137 1.89 23.52 2.64
C TYR A 137 0.95 24.50 1.95
N TYR A 138 0.16 24.01 1.01
CA TYR A 138 -0.80 24.81 0.24
C TYR A 138 -2.23 24.44 0.65
N ASP A 139 -2.98 25.44 1.12
CA ASP A 139 -4.36 25.30 1.61
C ASP A 139 -5.23 26.43 1.05
N GLY A 140 -5.43 26.36 -0.27
CA GLY A 140 -6.22 27.32 -1.02
C GLY A 140 -7.02 26.63 -2.12
N ASN A 141 -7.84 27.41 -2.84
CA ASN A 141 -8.68 26.89 -3.92
C ASN A 141 -8.34 27.55 -5.25
N ASN A 142 -8.49 26.83 -6.36
CA ASN A 142 -8.20 27.31 -7.72
C ASN A 142 -6.76 27.85 -7.87
N GLY A 143 -5.83 27.24 -7.15
CA GLY A 143 -4.43 27.60 -7.10
C GLY A 143 -3.61 27.11 -8.27
N ASN A 144 -2.51 27.82 -8.54
CA ASN A 144 -1.45 27.34 -9.42
C ASN A 144 -0.16 27.20 -8.59
N ILE A 145 0.37 25.98 -8.53
CA ILE A 145 1.57 25.64 -7.78
C ILE A 145 2.61 25.14 -8.79
N ILE A 146 3.73 25.85 -8.90
CA ILE A 146 4.71 25.62 -9.95
C ILE A 146 6.08 25.41 -9.32
N ASN A 147 6.62 24.20 -9.47
CA ASN A 147 7.98 23.86 -9.07
C ASN A 147 8.89 23.74 -10.30
N ASN A 148 9.73 24.74 -10.52
CA ASN A 148 10.74 24.76 -11.59
C ASN A 148 12.16 24.46 -11.07
N THR A 149 12.35 24.23 -9.76
CA THR A 149 13.65 23.92 -9.17
C THR A 149 13.80 22.44 -8.82
N ASP A 150 15.00 21.92 -9.01
CA ASP A 150 15.45 20.61 -8.53
C ASP A 150 16.20 20.69 -7.19
N LYS A 151 16.49 21.91 -6.70
CA LYS A 151 17.28 22.14 -5.47
C LYS A 151 16.42 22.10 -4.20
N LEU A 152 15.70 20.98 -4.03
CA LEU A 152 14.94 20.69 -2.82
C LEU A 152 15.70 19.69 -1.96
N ASN A 153 16.01 20.04 -0.72
CA ASN A 153 16.52 19.12 0.29
C ASN A 153 15.41 18.85 1.31
N ILE A 154 14.73 17.72 1.13
CA ILE A 154 13.64 17.28 2.00
C ILE A 154 14.24 16.43 3.11
N GLY A 155 13.91 16.71 4.38
CA GLY A 155 14.33 15.91 5.54
C GLY A 155 13.71 14.52 5.57
N ASN A 156 14.05 13.73 6.58
CA ASN A 156 13.39 12.46 6.87
C ASN A 156 12.00 12.70 7.46
N ASN A 157 11.08 11.75 7.28
CA ASN A 157 9.71 11.82 7.78
C ASN A 157 9.03 13.16 7.39
N SER A 158 9.17 13.57 6.13
CA SER A 158 8.87 14.95 5.69
C SER A 158 8.22 14.99 4.32
N TYR A 159 7.70 16.16 3.97
CA TYR A 159 6.90 16.37 2.76
C TYR A 159 7.57 17.40 1.85
N GLY A 160 7.55 17.14 0.54
CA GLY A 160 7.76 18.18 -0.45
C GLY A 160 6.54 19.10 -0.47
N PHE A 161 5.47 18.66 -1.12
CA PHE A 161 4.29 19.47 -1.37
C PHE A 161 3.06 18.82 -0.75
N ILE A 162 2.44 19.50 0.22
CA ILE A 162 1.11 19.16 0.74
C ILE A 162 0.11 20.08 0.06
N ILE A 163 -0.88 19.51 -0.62
CA ILE A 163 -1.91 20.25 -1.37
C ILE A 163 -3.29 19.90 -0.82
N LYS A 164 -3.98 20.93 -0.34
CA LYS A 164 -5.35 20.90 0.18
C LYS A 164 -6.18 21.98 -0.48
N GLY A 165 -7.48 21.95 -0.21
CA GLY A 165 -8.48 22.77 -0.87
C GLY A 165 -9.03 22.07 -2.10
N GLN A 166 -9.48 22.86 -3.07
CA GLN A 166 -10.25 22.41 -4.23
C GLN A 166 -9.70 22.97 -5.53
N ASN A 167 -9.71 22.14 -6.56
CA ASN A 167 -9.41 22.49 -7.96
C ASN A 167 -8.03 23.18 -8.12
N ASN A 168 -7.02 22.72 -7.38
CA ASN A 168 -5.67 23.22 -7.49
C ASN A 168 -4.89 22.50 -8.59
N LYS A 169 -3.96 23.21 -9.21
CA LYS A 169 -3.08 22.71 -10.26
C LYS A 169 -1.65 22.74 -9.75
N PHE A 170 -1.04 21.57 -9.67
CA PHE A 170 0.37 21.43 -9.36
C PHE A 170 1.14 20.99 -10.59
N GLU A 171 2.24 21.68 -10.87
CA GLU A 171 3.19 21.33 -11.92
C GLU A 171 4.62 21.29 -11.38
N SER A 172 5.30 20.16 -11.53
CA SER A 172 6.74 20.08 -11.33
C SER A 172 7.42 19.91 -12.69
N ASN A 173 8.20 20.91 -13.10
CA ASN A 173 8.70 21.08 -14.47
C ASN A 173 10.24 21.10 -14.57
N ASN A 174 10.98 20.78 -13.51
CA ASN A 174 12.45 20.74 -13.57
C ASN A 174 12.97 19.46 -14.24
N SER A 175 14.13 19.56 -14.89
CA SER A 175 14.82 18.46 -15.58
C SER A 175 15.81 17.69 -14.71
N GLY A 176 16.00 18.13 -13.46
CA GLY A 176 16.92 17.51 -12.51
C GLY A 176 16.30 16.32 -11.78
N ASN A 177 16.98 15.91 -10.71
CA ASN A 177 16.54 14.83 -9.84
C ASN A 177 16.28 15.37 -8.43
N ILE A 178 15.11 15.06 -7.88
CA ILE A 178 14.78 15.32 -6.48
C ILE A 178 14.92 14.01 -5.71
N ALA A 179 15.80 14.01 -4.71
CA ALA A 179 16.05 12.85 -3.87
C ALA A 179 15.21 12.90 -2.59
N LEU A 180 14.47 11.83 -2.33
CA LEU A 180 13.78 11.62 -1.05
C LEU A 180 14.68 10.84 -0.08
N LYS A 181 14.51 11.12 1.22
CA LYS A 181 15.15 10.38 2.32
C LYS A 181 14.19 9.32 2.86
N ASP A 182 14.24 8.98 4.15
CA ASP A 182 13.32 7.99 4.72
C ASP A 182 11.94 8.59 5.02
N ASN A 183 10.88 7.78 4.89
CA ASN A 183 9.50 8.10 5.26
C ASN A 183 8.98 9.42 4.66
N SER A 184 9.37 9.73 3.43
CA SER A 184 9.13 11.03 2.83
C SER A 184 8.20 10.95 1.63
N ILE A 185 7.45 12.02 1.41
CA ILE A 185 6.50 12.13 0.29
C ILE A 185 6.85 13.35 -0.55
N PHE A 186 7.10 13.17 -1.85
CA PHE A 186 7.37 14.32 -2.72
C PHE A 186 6.10 15.15 -2.94
N VAL A 187 4.98 14.55 -3.39
CA VAL A 187 3.67 15.23 -3.49
C VAL A 187 2.61 14.45 -2.72
N TYR A 188 1.92 15.15 -1.84
CA TYR A 188 0.77 14.66 -1.08
C TYR A 188 -0.43 15.56 -1.33
N SER A 189 -1.36 15.13 -2.18
CA SER A 189 -2.57 15.88 -2.50
C SER A 189 -3.82 15.22 -1.92
N LYS A 190 -4.58 15.98 -1.12
CA LYS A 190 -5.94 15.60 -0.70
C LYS A 190 -7.02 16.19 -1.62
N ASP A 191 -6.64 17.03 -2.56
CA ASP A 191 -7.53 17.71 -3.49
C ASP A 191 -8.02 16.72 -4.56
N SER A 192 -9.27 16.25 -4.40
CA SER A 192 -9.89 15.25 -5.27
C SER A 192 -10.30 15.79 -6.65
N ASP A 193 -10.53 17.09 -6.75
CA ASP A 193 -10.87 17.81 -7.98
C ASP A 193 -9.65 18.52 -8.60
N GLY A 194 -8.52 18.51 -7.90
CA GLY A 194 -7.24 19.02 -8.36
C GLY A 194 -6.49 18.09 -9.32
N SER A 195 -5.37 18.61 -9.82
CA SER A 195 -4.50 17.92 -10.77
C SER A 195 -3.02 18.09 -10.45
N VAL A 196 -2.26 17.01 -10.61
CA VAL A 196 -0.81 16.95 -10.43
C VAL A 196 -0.18 16.56 -11.76
N VAL A 197 0.70 17.41 -12.30
CA VAL A 197 1.53 17.10 -13.45
C VAL A 197 2.98 17.06 -12.99
N ASN A 198 3.61 15.88 -13.05
CA ASN A 198 5.01 15.72 -12.69
C ASN A 198 5.86 15.41 -13.91
N LYS A 199 6.80 16.29 -14.26
CA LYS A 199 7.86 16.05 -15.26
C LYS A 199 9.22 15.83 -14.63
N THR A 200 9.32 15.99 -13.31
CA THR A 200 10.56 15.90 -12.55
C THR A 200 10.92 14.46 -12.22
N ASN A 201 12.21 14.13 -12.33
CA ASN A 201 12.70 12.83 -11.90
C ASN A 201 12.79 12.78 -10.36
N ILE A 202 12.34 11.67 -9.79
CA ILE A 202 12.31 11.45 -8.34
C ILE A 202 13.13 10.21 -8.05
N THR A 203 14.05 10.29 -7.10
CA THR A 203 14.90 9.16 -6.69
C THR A 203 14.81 8.94 -5.19
N SER A 204 15.00 7.71 -4.74
CA SER A 204 15.20 7.44 -3.31
C SER A 204 16.02 6.19 -3.09
N SER A 205 16.96 6.28 -2.14
CA SER A 205 17.60 5.14 -1.50
C SER A 205 17.02 4.86 -0.09
N GLY A 206 16.05 5.67 0.33
CA GLY A 206 15.42 5.57 1.64
C GLY A 206 14.30 4.52 1.69
N LYS A 207 13.63 4.46 2.83
CA LYS A 207 12.55 3.52 3.13
C LYS A 207 11.19 4.21 3.11
N GLU A 208 10.15 3.46 2.73
CA GLU A 208 8.74 3.83 2.96
C GLU A 208 8.34 5.18 2.34
N ASN A 209 8.85 5.46 1.14
CA ASN A 209 8.61 6.70 0.44
C ASN A 209 7.42 6.62 -0.52
N TYR A 210 6.85 7.80 -0.80
CA TYR A 210 5.89 8.00 -1.87
C TYR A 210 6.40 9.08 -2.81
N ALA A 211 6.47 8.80 -4.12
CA ALA A 211 6.76 9.88 -5.06
C ALA A 211 5.52 10.78 -5.18
N ILE A 212 4.36 10.19 -5.45
CA ILE A 212 3.10 10.95 -5.54
C ILE A 212 1.99 10.19 -4.84
N TYR A 213 1.35 10.84 -3.87
CA TYR A 213 0.09 10.43 -3.25
C TYR A 213 -0.97 11.45 -3.66
N SER A 214 -2.09 11.03 -4.24
CA SER A 214 -3.16 11.95 -4.62
C SER A 214 -4.55 11.36 -4.54
N SER A 215 -5.51 12.18 -4.12
CA SER A 215 -6.94 11.94 -4.32
C SER A 215 -7.47 12.39 -5.69
N GLY A 216 -6.77 13.32 -6.35
CA GLY A 216 -7.13 13.90 -7.64
C GLY A 216 -6.34 13.33 -8.82
N LYS A 217 -6.45 13.98 -9.98
CA LYS A 217 -5.81 13.53 -11.23
C LYS A 217 -4.28 13.59 -11.12
N ILE A 218 -3.58 12.61 -11.69
CA ILE A 218 -2.11 12.65 -11.85
C ILE A 218 -1.74 12.36 -13.31
N ASP A 219 -0.83 13.15 -13.87
CA ASP A 219 -0.06 12.82 -15.08
C ASP A 219 1.44 12.84 -14.75
N ASN A 220 2.05 11.66 -14.60
CA ASN A 220 3.48 11.50 -14.31
C ASN A 220 4.28 11.23 -15.60
N TYR A 221 5.08 12.21 -16.04
CA TYR A 221 6.03 12.11 -17.14
C TYR A 221 7.47 11.88 -16.67
N GLY A 222 7.81 12.31 -15.45
CA GLY A 222 9.13 12.12 -14.85
C GLY A 222 9.42 10.66 -14.49
N ASN A 223 10.70 10.29 -14.45
CA ASN A 223 11.10 8.97 -14.00
C ASN A 223 11.10 8.89 -12.47
N ILE A 224 10.63 7.77 -11.92
CA ILE A 224 10.69 7.47 -10.49
C ILE A 224 11.65 6.29 -10.30
N ASP A 225 12.77 6.51 -9.62
CA ASP A 225 13.75 5.48 -9.35
C ASP A 225 13.87 5.21 -7.84
N PHE A 226 13.11 4.22 -7.37
CA PHE A 226 13.19 3.73 -5.99
C PHE A 226 13.92 2.38 -5.91
N SER A 227 14.64 1.99 -6.97
CA SER A 227 15.33 0.70 -7.04
C SER A 227 16.38 0.50 -5.94
N SER A 228 16.91 1.59 -5.38
CA SER A 228 17.88 1.55 -4.27
C SER A 228 17.23 1.62 -2.88
N GLY A 229 15.90 1.76 -2.81
CA GLY A 229 15.12 1.89 -1.59
C GLY A 229 14.39 0.61 -1.19
N THR A 230 13.64 0.69 -0.08
CA THR A 230 12.83 -0.43 0.44
C THR A 230 11.42 0.06 0.78
N GLY A 231 10.39 -0.75 0.51
CA GLY A 231 9.04 -0.48 0.99
C GLY A 231 8.36 0.76 0.42
N SER A 232 8.82 1.27 -0.72
CA SER A 232 8.37 2.54 -1.28
C SER A 232 7.35 2.33 -2.40
N ILE A 233 6.38 3.23 -2.50
CA ILE A 233 5.35 3.24 -3.54
C ILE A 233 5.61 4.39 -4.50
N GLY A 234 5.77 4.09 -5.79
CA GLY A 234 6.02 5.14 -6.80
C GLY A 234 4.86 6.14 -6.84
N VAL A 235 3.67 5.67 -7.21
CA VAL A 235 2.46 6.49 -7.27
C VAL A 235 1.31 5.80 -6.55
N TYR A 236 0.58 6.52 -5.69
CA TYR A 236 -0.59 5.99 -5.00
C TYR A 236 -1.83 6.87 -5.23
N SER A 237 -2.86 6.25 -5.80
CA SER A 237 -4.18 6.85 -6.01
C SER A 237 -5.11 6.52 -4.86
N TYR A 238 -5.59 7.53 -4.14
CA TYR A 238 -6.49 7.40 -3.00
C TYR A 238 -7.74 8.26 -3.20
N TYR A 239 -8.75 7.77 -3.91
CA TYR A 239 -10.03 8.47 -3.98
C TYR A 239 -10.92 8.03 -2.81
N PRO A 240 -11.29 8.92 -1.87
CA PRO A 240 -12.05 8.55 -0.68
C PRO A 240 -13.38 7.86 -1.04
N LYS A 241 -13.59 6.69 -0.46
CA LYS A 241 -14.83 5.91 -0.64
C LYS A 241 -15.03 5.01 0.58
N GLU A 242 -16.11 5.22 1.31
CA GLU A 242 -16.47 4.36 2.45
C GLU A 242 -17.52 3.34 2.02
N ASP A 243 -17.17 2.06 2.12
CA ASP A 243 -18.05 0.94 1.79
C ASP A 243 -17.73 -0.28 2.67
N LYS A 244 -18.72 -1.14 2.91
CA LYS A 244 -18.54 -2.41 3.62
C LYS A 244 -19.31 -3.49 2.87
N TYR A 245 -18.60 -4.52 2.42
CA TYR A 245 -19.22 -5.59 1.66
C TYR A 245 -18.55 -6.94 1.91
N THR A 246 -19.36 -7.99 1.73
CA THR A 246 -18.86 -9.34 1.50
C THR A 246 -18.33 -9.42 0.08
N VAL A 247 -17.09 -9.88 -0.08
CA VAL A 247 -16.38 -9.83 -1.36
C VAL A 247 -16.85 -10.91 -2.30
N THR A 248 -17.94 -10.64 -3.04
CA THR A 248 -18.55 -11.62 -3.94
C THR A 248 -18.09 -11.57 -5.38
N GLU A 249 -18.13 -10.38 -5.95
CA GLU A 249 -17.79 -10.09 -7.34
C GLU A 249 -17.37 -8.60 -7.40
N PRO A 250 -16.76 -8.18 -8.52
CA PRO A 250 -16.53 -6.77 -8.80
C PRO A 250 -17.84 -5.97 -8.78
N ALA A 251 -17.75 -4.65 -8.66
CA ALA A 251 -18.92 -3.80 -8.79
C ALA A 251 -19.48 -3.85 -10.22
N THR A 252 -20.80 -3.86 -10.34
CA THR A 252 -21.52 -3.84 -11.63
C THR A 252 -21.76 -2.42 -12.16
N SER A 253 -21.51 -1.40 -11.33
CA SER A 253 -21.63 0.01 -11.70
C SER A 253 -20.35 0.75 -11.31
N MET A 254 -19.82 1.55 -12.24
CA MET A 254 -18.61 2.33 -12.05
C MET A 254 -18.95 3.78 -11.70
N THR A 255 -18.37 4.29 -10.62
CA THR A 255 -18.34 5.72 -10.33
C THR A 255 -17.17 6.35 -11.08
N PRO A 256 -17.36 7.41 -11.89
CA PRO A 256 -16.26 8.15 -12.48
C PRO A 256 -15.33 8.67 -11.38
N MET A 257 -14.03 8.47 -11.56
CA MET A 257 -13.00 8.91 -10.62
C MET A 257 -11.84 9.56 -11.38
N PRO A 258 -11.05 10.43 -10.72
CA PRO A 258 -9.83 10.96 -11.30
C PRO A 258 -8.89 9.84 -11.73
N ILE A 259 -8.28 10.00 -12.91
CA ILE A 259 -7.36 9.03 -13.47
C ILE A 259 -5.93 9.43 -13.11
N VAL A 260 -5.17 8.46 -12.63
CA VAL A 260 -3.74 8.57 -12.31
C VAL A 260 -2.96 7.84 -13.39
N THR A 261 -2.25 8.60 -14.24
CA THR A 261 -1.53 8.06 -15.39
C THR A 261 -0.02 8.19 -15.25
N ASN A 262 0.69 7.08 -15.43
CA ASN A 262 2.15 7.07 -15.58
C ASN A 262 2.55 6.98 -17.06
N TYR A 263 3.33 7.94 -17.52
CA TYR A 263 4.01 7.97 -18.82
C TYR A 263 5.51 7.70 -18.71
N GLY A 264 6.13 8.01 -17.57
CA GLY A 264 7.55 7.83 -17.31
C GLY A 264 7.96 6.38 -16.99
N THR A 265 9.23 6.19 -16.62
CA THR A 265 9.72 4.91 -16.08
C THR A 265 9.63 4.90 -14.57
N ILE A 266 9.06 3.84 -14.00
CA ILE A 266 9.08 3.58 -12.55
C ILE A 266 9.94 2.35 -12.29
N LYS A 267 11.05 2.51 -11.56
CA LYS A 267 11.83 1.38 -11.03
C LYS A 267 11.43 1.13 -9.58
N VAL A 268 10.90 -0.06 -9.34
CA VAL A 268 10.23 -0.40 -8.08
C VAL A 268 11.25 -0.73 -6.98
N ALA A 269 10.95 -0.26 -5.77
CA ALA A 269 11.71 -0.58 -4.57
C ALA A 269 11.68 -2.06 -4.22
N LYS A 270 12.60 -2.51 -3.38
CA LYS A 270 12.56 -3.83 -2.77
C LYS A 270 11.43 -3.91 -1.72
N SER A 271 10.74 -5.04 -1.64
CA SER A 271 9.87 -5.35 -0.49
C SER A 271 10.67 -5.94 0.69
N ASP A 272 10.27 -5.59 1.91
CA ASP A 272 10.74 -6.19 3.17
C ASP A 272 9.55 -6.86 3.87
N LEU A 273 9.54 -8.20 3.85
CA LEU A 273 8.51 -9.05 4.42
C LEU A 273 9.07 -9.90 5.57
N THR A 274 10.14 -9.42 6.21
CA THR A 274 10.84 -10.18 7.27
C THR A 274 10.07 -10.18 8.59
N ASP A 275 9.34 -9.10 8.92
CA ASP A 275 8.38 -9.07 10.02
C ASP A 275 6.95 -9.06 9.47
N PRO A 276 6.13 -10.09 9.74
CA PRO A 276 4.74 -10.15 9.27
C PRO A 276 3.83 -9.08 9.90
N ARG A 277 4.32 -8.32 10.89
CA ARG A 277 3.61 -7.21 11.52
C ARG A 277 4.01 -5.85 10.96
N ASP A 278 5.09 -5.79 10.19
CA ASP A 278 5.64 -4.56 9.59
C ASP A 278 6.09 -4.85 8.14
N GLU A 279 5.16 -5.36 7.34
CA GLU A 279 5.40 -5.68 5.93
C GLU A 279 5.51 -4.40 5.10
N LYS A 280 6.63 -4.25 4.40
CA LYS A 280 6.93 -3.08 3.57
C LYS A 280 6.98 -3.49 2.13
N TYR A 281 5.98 -3.09 1.37
CA TYR A 281 5.88 -3.46 -0.04
C TYR A 281 6.53 -2.42 -0.95
N GLY A 282 7.39 -2.89 -1.86
CA GLY A 282 7.81 -2.10 -3.01
C GLY A 282 6.76 -2.19 -4.11
N ILE A 283 6.11 -1.08 -4.43
CA ILE A 283 5.03 -1.03 -5.43
C ILE A 283 5.29 0.07 -6.46
N GLY A 284 5.13 -0.23 -7.75
CA GLY A 284 5.23 0.78 -8.80
C GLY A 284 4.08 1.79 -8.75
N ILE A 285 2.86 1.32 -8.94
CA ILE A 285 1.64 2.12 -8.85
C ILE A 285 0.56 1.36 -8.07
N ALA A 286 -0.08 2.01 -7.10
CA ALA A 286 -1.10 1.41 -6.25
C ALA A 286 -2.43 2.19 -6.31
N VAL A 287 -3.54 1.49 -6.07
CA VAL A 287 -4.87 2.08 -5.99
C VAL A 287 -5.80 1.38 -5.02
N GLY A 288 -6.61 2.18 -4.32
CA GLY A 288 -7.64 1.72 -3.40
C GLY A 288 -7.09 1.31 -2.03
N TYR A 289 -8.00 1.18 -1.07
CA TYR A 289 -7.66 0.78 0.30
C TYR A 289 -8.78 -0.02 0.94
N THR A 290 -8.45 -1.21 1.43
CA THR A 290 -9.39 -2.12 2.10
C THR A 290 -8.81 -2.68 3.38
N GLU A 291 -9.62 -2.74 4.42
CA GLU A 291 -9.32 -3.40 5.70
C GLU A 291 -10.09 -4.71 5.79
N LYS A 292 -9.44 -5.79 6.20
CA LYS A 292 -10.09 -7.08 6.43
C LYS A 292 -10.85 -7.05 7.76
N LEU A 293 -12.15 -7.34 7.73
CA LEU A 293 -13.01 -7.38 8.92
C LEU A 293 -13.30 -8.80 9.41
N GLY A 294 -13.00 -9.81 8.60
CA GLY A 294 -13.25 -11.22 8.94
C GLY A 294 -13.81 -12.00 7.77
N LYS A 295 -14.60 -13.03 8.08
CA LYS A 295 -15.32 -13.86 7.11
C LYS A 295 -16.81 -13.91 7.47
N ASP A 296 -17.67 -14.06 6.48
CA ASP A 296 -19.09 -14.34 6.69
C ASP A 296 -19.33 -15.81 7.08
N ALA A 297 -20.60 -16.19 7.29
CA ALA A 297 -21.00 -17.55 7.64
C ALA A 297 -20.61 -18.60 6.57
N ASN A 298 -20.36 -18.17 5.33
CA ASN A 298 -19.96 -19.01 4.20
C ASN A 298 -18.44 -18.99 3.99
N GLY A 299 -17.66 -18.45 4.93
CA GLY A 299 -16.20 -18.39 4.86
C GLY A 299 -15.64 -17.30 3.93
N LYS A 300 -16.49 -16.40 3.44
CA LYS A 300 -16.15 -15.37 2.45
C LYS A 300 -15.64 -14.10 3.10
N ALA A 301 -14.61 -13.48 2.54
CA ALA A 301 -14.00 -12.29 3.11
C ALA A 301 -15.00 -11.12 3.22
N ILE A 302 -14.99 -10.44 4.37
CA ILE A 302 -15.67 -9.17 4.59
C ILE A 302 -14.61 -8.09 4.70
N VAL A 303 -14.76 -7.01 3.93
CA VAL A 303 -13.82 -5.87 3.94
C VAL A 303 -14.54 -4.56 4.21
N ARG A 304 -13.82 -3.62 4.83
CA ARG A 304 -14.14 -2.19 4.83
C ARG A 304 -13.26 -1.51 3.80
N GLN A 305 -13.86 -0.90 2.78
CA GLN A 305 -13.15 -0.07 1.81
C GLN A 305 -13.15 1.38 2.31
N LYS A 306 -11.98 2.04 2.27
CA LYS A 306 -11.85 3.49 2.54
C LYS A 306 -11.41 4.30 1.33
N ALA A 307 -10.94 3.63 0.28
CA ALA A 307 -10.62 4.26 -0.99
C ALA A 307 -10.84 3.36 -2.20
N ALA A 308 -11.09 4.01 -3.32
CA ALA A 308 -11.03 3.47 -4.67
C ALA A 308 -10.09 4.31 -5.54
N GLY A 309 -10.06 4.06 -6.84
CA GLY A 309 -9.40 4.94 -7.81
C GLY A 309 -9.20 4.27 -9.16
N HIS A 310 -8.53 4.95 -10.07
CA HIS A 310 -8.25 4.46 -11.41
C HIS A 310 -6.79 4.79 -11.79
N ILE A 311 -5.96 3.76 -11.91
CA ILE A 311 -4.56 3.90 -12.31
C ILE A 311 -4.33 3.35 -13.71
N VAL A 312 -3.49 4.04 -14.47
CA VAL A 312 -3.14 3.71 -15.86
C VAL A 312 -1.63 3.78 -16.04
N ASN A 313 -1.03 2.68 -16.48
CA ASN A 313 0.35 2.67 -16.95
C ASN A 313 0.41 2.78 -18.47
N ARG A 314 1.04 3.84 -18.97
CA ARG A 314 1.43 4.03 -20.39
C ARG A 314 2.94 3.97 -20.61
N GLY A 315 3.72 4.16 -19.55
CA GLY A 315 5.18 4.06 -19.56
C GLY A 315 5.70 2.65 -19.25
N VAL A 316 6.84 2.60 -18.57
CA VAL A 316 7.49 1.34 -18.16
C VAL A 316 7.47 1.22 -16.63
N ILE A 317 7.08 0.06 -16.12
CA ILE A 317 7.25 -0.29 -14.71
C ILE A 317 8.24 -1.46 -14.62
N SER A 318 9.39 -1.25 -13.99
CA SER A 318 10.48 -2.21 -13.85
C SER A 318 10.52 -2.79 -12.45
N VAL A 319 10.16 -4.07 -12.32
CA VAL A 319 10.07 -4.82 -11.06
C VAL A 319 11.22 -5.82 -10.98
N THR A 320 12.37 -5.35 -10.50
CA THR A 320 13.63 -6.09 -10.52
C THR A 320 14.05 -6.62 -9.14
N HIS A 321 13.31 -6.27 -8.09
CA HIS A 321 13.62 -6.65 -6.71
C HIS A 321 12.58 -7.63 -6.14
N PRO A 322 13.01 -8.62 -5.33
CA PRO A 322 12.15 -9.67 -4.81
C PRO A 322 10.88 -9.19 -4.10
N ASN A 323 9.79 -9.93 -4.32
CA ASN A 323 8.49 -9.76 -3.68
C ASN A 323 7.84 -8.38 -3.93
N SER A 324 8.30 -7.68 -4.96
CA SER A 324 7.76 -6.37 -5.34
C SER A 324 6.64 -6.51 -6.37
N ILE A 325 5.83 -5.45 -6.46
CA ILE A 325 4.61 -5.43 -7.28
C ILE A 325 4.70 -4.28 -8.29
N GLY A 326 4.41 -4.55 -9.56
CA GLY A 326 4.35 -3.50 -10.58
C GLY A 326 3.14 -2.59 -10.36
N MET A 327 1.94 -3.15 -10.47
CA MET A 327 0.67 -2.46 -10.21
C MET A 327 -0.15 -3.20 -9.15
N TYR A 328 -0.72 -2.48 -8.19
CA TYR A 328 -1.58 -3.04 -7.15
C TYR A 328 -2.96 -2.36 -7.15
N ALA A 329 -4.03 -3.14 -7.08
CA ALA A 329 -5.38 -2.61 -6.91
C ALA A 329 -6.20 -3.44 -5.90
N THR A 330 -6.89 -2.74 -5.01
CA THR A 330 -7.81 -3.37 -4.05
C THR A 330 -9.13 -2.63 -3.96
N GLY A 331 -10.22 -3.39 -3.82
CA GLY A 331 -11.54 -2.87 -3.54
C GLY A 331 -12.41 -2.65 -4.77
N ARG A 332 -13.72 -2.75 -4.61
CA ARG A 332 -14.70 -2.45 -5.65
C ARG A 332 -14.52 -1.04 -6.22
N ASN A 333 -14.67 -0.92 -7.54
CA ASN A 333 -14.41 0.27 -8.36
C ASN A 333 -12.94 0.65 -8.50
N SER A 334 -12.00 -0.01 -7.82
CA SER A 334 -10.58 0.22 -8.07
C SER A 334 -10.17 -0.42 -9.38
N ILE A 335 -9.55 0.37 -10.26
CA ILE A 335 -9.21 -0.05 -11.62
C ILE A 335 -7.71 0.12 -11.87
N ALA A 336 -7.08 -0.92 -12.44
CA ALA A 336 -5.69 -0.89 -12.87
C ALA A 336 -5.56 -1.28 -14.34
N GLU A 337 -5.11 -0.35 -15.19
CA GLU A 337 -4.93 -0.57 -16.62
C GLU A 337 -3.46 -0.49 -17.04
N ASN A 338 -2.94 -1.54 -17.69
CA ASN A 338 -1.64 -1.52 -18.32
C ASN A 338 -1.78 -1.37 -19.84
N PHE A 339 -1.50 -0.18 -20.37
CA PHE A 339 -1.29 0.06 -21.81
C PHE A 339 0.18 0.00 -22.21
N GLY A 340 1.08 0.28 -21.27
CA GLY A 340 2.52 0.31 -21.47
C GLY A 340 3.16 -1.07 -21.28
N ARG A 341 4.32 -1.06 -20.62
CA ARG A 341 5.12 -2.26 -20.38
C ARG A 341 5.42 -2.45 -18.90
N ILE A 342 5.23 -3.67 -18.41
CA ILE A 342 5.69 -4.11 -17.08
C ILE A 342 6.79 -5.14 -17.29
N GLU A 343 7.97 -4.87 -16.73
CA GLU A 343 9.14 -5.74 -16.79
C GLU A 343 9.35 -6.43 -15.45
N LEU A 344 9.47 -7.75 -15.47
CA LEU A 344 9.76 -8.58 -14.31
C LEU A 344 11.16 -9.19 -14.44
N SER A 345 11.95 -9.14 -13.37
CA SER A 345 13.19 -9.91 -13.34
C SER A 345 13.63 -10.26 -11.94
N GLY A 346 14.41 -11.33 -11.82
CA GLY A 346 15.09 -11.70 -10.58
C GLY A 346 14.89 -13.16 -10.21
N ASN A 347 15.70 -13.61 -9.25
CA ASN A 347 15.72 -14.99 -8.76
C ASN A 347 14.67 -15.30 -7.68
N ARG A 348 13.71 -14.39 -7.49
CA ARG A 348 12.59 -14.53 -6.55
C ARG A 348 11.35 -13.90 -7.15
N ARG A 349 10.20 -14.37 -6.66
CA ARG A 349 8.87 -13.96 -7.13
C ARG A 349 8.70 -12.45 -7.10
N ASN A 350 8.38 -11.87 -8.25
CA ASN A 350 7.75 -10.56 -8.37
C ASN A 350 6.39 -10.72 -9.05
N THR A 351 5.53 -9.73 -8.89
CA THR A 351 4.21 -9.72 -9.51
C THR A 351 4.05 -8.52 -10.43
N GLY A 352 3.62 -8.72 -11.66
CA GLY A 352 3.34 -7.63 -12.59
C GLY A 352 2.14 -6.80 -12.15
N MET A 353 0.98 -7.44 -12.04
CA MET A 353 -0.24 -6.83 -11.48
C MET A 353 -0.81 -7.70 -10.36
N TYR A 354 -1.17 -7.10 -9.23
CA TYR A 354 -1.82 -7.78 -8.10
C TYR A 354 -3.18 -7.14 -7.83
N LEU A 355 -4.25 -7.93 -7.91
CA LEU A 355 -5.63 -7.45 -7.88
C LEU A 355 -6.41 -8.24 -6.83
N GLU A 356 -7.08 -7.52 -5.93
CA GLU A 356 -7.85 -8.16 -4.87
C GLU A 356 -9.13 -7.40 -4.48
N ASN A 357 -9.95 -8.06 -3.66
CA ASN A 357 -11.13 -7.48 -3.01
C ASN A 357 -12.13 -6.84 -4.00
N GLY A 358 -12.37 -7.47 -5.14
CA GLY A 358 -13.31 -6.95 -6.16
C GLY A 358 -12.75 -5.84 -7.05
N ALA A 359 -11.44 -5.59 -7.04
CA ALA A 359 -10.78 -4.71 -8.00
C ALA A 359 -10.81 -5.30 -9.42
N VAL A 360 -10.67 -4.44 -10.43
CA VAL A 360 -10.65 -4.84 -11.84
C VAL A 360 -9.35 -4.40 -12.50
N GLY A 361 -8.66 -5.33 -13.12
CA GLY A 361 -7.47 -5.07 -13.92
C GLY A 361 -7.72 -5.28 -15.41
N TYR A 362 -7.04 -4.48 -16.23
CA TYR A 362 -6.99 -4.64 -17.68
C TYR A 362 -5.55 -4.62 -18.15
N ASN A 363 -5.15 -5.65 -18.89
CA ASN A 363 -3.91 -5.62 -19.65
C ASN A 363 -4.23 -5.39 -21.13
N TYR A 364 -3.82 -4.23 -21.64
CA TYR A 364 -3.85 -3.86 -23.05
C TYR A 364 -2.45 -3.90 -23.69
N GLY A 365 -1.40 -3.75 -22.87
CA GLY A 365 -0.01 -3.69 -23.29
C GLY A 365 0.73 -5.02 -23.08
N THR A 366 1.96 -4.92 -22.56
CA THR A 366 2.84 -6.07 -22.35
C THR A 366 3.25 -6.22 -20.90
N ILE A 367 3.13 -7.42 -20.37
CA ILE A 367 3.77 -7.86 -19.12
C ILE A 367 4.80 -8.91 -19.52
N THR A 368 6.08 -8.70 -19.21
CA THR A 368 7.13 -9.61 -19.67
C THR A 368 8.24 -9.76 -18.65
N THR A 369 8.84 -10.94 -18.61
CA THR A 369 10.16 -11.11 -17.98
C THR A 369 11.26 -10.49 -18.84
N VAL A 370 12.32 -10.00 -18.21
CA VAL A 370 13.55 -9.51 -18.85
C VAL A 370 14.78 -10.13 -18.18
N GLY A 371 15.91 -10.13 -18.89
CA GLY A 371 17.14 -10.78 -18.40
C GLY A 371 17.04 -12.31 -18.34
N ASN A 372 17.97 -12.92 -17.60
CA ASN A 372 18.13 -14.37 -17.43
C ASN A 372 17.97 -14.76 -15.95
N ASN A 373 17.84 -16.06 -15.68
CA ASN A 373 17.76 -16.64 -14.32
C ASN A 373 16.56 -16.11 -13.51
N ASN A 374 15.43 -15.91 -14.19
CA ASN A 374 14.20 -15.49 -13.54
C ASN A 374 13.55 -16.69 -12.84
N VAL A 375 13.11 -16.52 -11.60
CA VAL A 375 12.47 -17.59 -10.81
C VAL A 375 11.20 -17.08 -10.13
N GLY A 376 10.11 -17.82 -10.28
CA GLY A 376 8.84 -17.62 -9.59
C GLY A 376 8.07 -16.37 -10.02
N GLN A 377 8.39 -15.78 -11.17
CA GLN A 377 7.76 -14.55 -11.65
C GLN A 377 6.29 -14.76 -11.96
N VAL A 378 5.44 -13.82 -11.55
CA VAL A 378 4.00 -13.88 -11.80
C VAL A 378 3.57 -12.69 -12.65
N GLY A 379 2.95 -12.94 -13.80
CA GLY A 379 2.42 -11.89 -14.67
C GLY A 379 1.31 -11.09 -13.97
N VAL A 380 0.20 -11.76 -13.66
CA VAL A 380 -0.92 -11.17 -12.91
C VAL A 380 -1.41 -12.13 -11.84
N THR A 381 -1.64 -11.60 -10.65
CA THR A 381 -2.36 -12.27 -9.56
C THR A 381 -3.75 -11.65 -9.40
N VAL A 382 -4.78 -12.49 -9.38
CA VAL A 382 -6.17 -12.11 -9.08
C VAL A 382 -6.70 -12.92 -7.91
N THR A 383 -7.26 -12.24 -6.92
CA THR A 383 -7.85 -12.92 -5.77
C THR A 383 -9.05 -12.20 -5.17
N THR A 384 -9.76 -12.88 -4.27
CA THR A 384 -10.83 -12.31 -3.45
C THR A 384 -11.82 -11.52 -4.32
N GLY A 385 -12.47 -12.21 -5.28
CA GLY A 385 -13.47 -11.62 -6.16
C GLY A 385 -12.95 -10.58 -7.17
N ALA A 386 -11.64 -10.37 -7.29
CA ALA A 386 -11.07 -9.48 -8.30
C ALA A 386 -11.09 -10.10 -9.70
N LYS A 387 -11.03 -9.25 -10.72
CA LYS A 387 -11.11 -9.64 -12.13
C LYS A 387 -9.92 -9.10 -12.93
N ILE A 388 -9.37 -9.93 -13.82
CA ILE A 388 -8.41 -9.50 -14.85
C ILE A 388 -8.99 -9.76 -16.24
N VAL A 389 -8.87 -8.76 -17.11
CA VAL A 389 -9.07 -8.90 -18.56
C VAL A 389 -7.73 -8.73 -19.28
N ASN A 390 -7.22 -9.79 -19.90
CA ASN A 390 -6.11 -9.67 -20.85
C ASN A 390 -6.69 -9.45 -22.25
N ALA A 391 -6.63 -8.23 -22.75
CA ALA A 391 -7.34 -7.82 -23.96
C ALA A 391 -6.76 -8.42 -25.25
N LYS A 392 -7.54 -8.40 -26.33
CA LYS A 392 -7.07 -8.82 -27.66
C LYS A 392 -5.86 -7.98 -28.08
N GLY A 393 -4.77 -8.65 -28.49
CA GLY A 393 -3.51 -8.01 -28.86
C GLY A 393 -2.55 -7.76 -27.68
N ALA A 394 -3.02 -7.88 -26.44
CA ALA A 394 -2.17 -7.78 -25.26
C ALA A 394 -1.33 -9.05 -25.05
N THR A 395 -0.19 -8.91 -24.37
CA THR A 395 0.77 -10.00 -24.18
C THR A 395 1.15 -10.14 -22.70
N ILE A 396 1.15 -11.39 -22.22
CA ILE A 396 1.80 -11.81 -20.98
C ILE A 396 2.87 -12.83 -21.34
N ASN A 397 4.13 -12.51 -21.10
CA ASN A 397 5.29 -13.32 -21.48
C ASN A 397 6.19 -13.63 -20.29
N ILE A 398 6.05 -14.81 -19.70
CA ILE A 398 6.76 -15.19 -18.48
C ILE A 398 7.79 -16.29 -18.79
N ASN A 399 9.02 -15.87 -19.04
CA ASN A 399 10.18 -16.75 -19.13
C ASN A 399 10.90 -16.76 -17.77
N ALA A 400 10.45 -17.64 -16.87
CA ALA A 400 11.02 -17.82 -15.54
C ALA A 400 10.83 -19.28 -15.08
N ASP A 401 11.79 -19.83 -14.35
CA ASP A 401 11.62 -21.13 -13.69
C ASP A 401 10.50 -21.01 -12.66
N ASP A 402 9.57 -21.97 -12.62
CA ASP A 402 8.34 -21.91 -11.79
C ASP A 402 7.51 -20.62 -11.96
N GLY A 403 7.59 -19.99 -13.15
CA GLY A 403 6.82 -18.79 -13.47
C GLY A 403 5.33 -19.07 -13.66
N ILE A 404 4.50 -18.04 -13.45
CA ILE A 404 3.06 -18.12 -13.68
C ILE A 404 2.60 -16.94 -14.54
N GLY A 405 1.89 -17.19 -15.63
CA GLY A 405 1.27 -16.13 -16.45
C GLY A 405 0.17 -15.40 -15.68
N LEU A 406 -0.93 -16.13 -15.42
CA LEU A 406 -2.07 -15.67 -14.63
C LEU A 406 -2.28 -16.59 -13.43
N TYR A 407 -2.33 -16.02 -12.23
CA TYR A 407 -2.56 -16.74 -10.99
C TYR A 407 -3.87 -16.29 -10.32
N SER A 408 -4.79 -17.23 -10.12
CA SER A 408 -6.10 -16.99 -9.51
C SER A 408 -6.31 -17.86 -8.28
N PHE A 409 -6.76 -17.26 -7.19
CA PHE A 409 -7.14 -17.96 -5.95
C PHE A 409 -8.11 -17.08 -5.14
N GLY A 410 -8.82 -17.61 -4.14
CA GLY A 410 -9.80 -16.88 -3.33
C GLY A 410 -11.03 -16.31 -4.06
N GLY A 411 -11.43 -16.86 -5.21
CA GLY A 411 -12.53 -16.43 -6.07
C GLY A 411 -12.11 -15.44 -7.16
N GLY A 412 -10.88 -15.54 -7.67
CA GLY A 412 -10.39 -14.68 -8.74
C GLY A 412 -11.03 -14.98 -10.12
N ILE A 413 -11.26 -13.95 -10.92
CA ILE A 413 -11.91 -14.05 -12.23
C ILE A 413 -10.90 -13.70 -13.34
N ILE A 414 -10.73 -14.60 -14.31
CA ILE A 414 -9.83 -14.42 -15.45
C ILE A 414 -10.63 -14.41 -16.75
N GLU A 415 -10.48 -13.34 -17.53
CA GLU A 415 -10.90 -13.24 -18.93
C GLU A 415 -9.68 -13.02 -19.83
N ASN A 416 -9.27 -14.04 -20.59
CA ASN A 416 -8.12 -13.96 -21.48
C ASN A 416 -8.54 -13.95 -22.96
N TYR A 417 -8.34 -12.82 -23.62
CA TYR A 417 -8.51 -12.62 -25.07
C TYR A 417 -7.18 -12.36 -25.79
N GLY A 418 -6.09 -12.14 -25.03
CA GLY A 418 -4.74 -11.89 -25.53
C GLY A 418 -3.85 -13.13 -25.54
N ASN A 419 -2.55 -12.92 -25.69
CA ASN A 419 -1.54 -13.98 -25.74
C ASN A 419 -0.90 -14.20 -24.36
N ILE A 420 -0.75 -15.47 -23.96
CA ILE A 420 0.03 -15.89 -22.80
C ILE A 420 1.11 -16.84 -23.30
N LYS A 421 2.37 -16.43 -23.14
CA LYS A 421 3.55 -17.21 -23.49
C LYS A 421 4.37 -17.44 -22.23
N VAL A 422 4.71 -18.69 -21.97
CA VAL A 422 5.51 -19.08 -20.80
C VAL A 422 6.57 -20.12 -21.19
N ASN A 423 7.62 -20.29 -20.39
CA ASN A 423 8.63 -21.34 -20.64
C ASN A 423 8.11 -22.73 -20.22
N GLU A 424 8.86 -23.80 -20.53
CA GLU A 424 8.42 -25.20 -20.28
C GLU A 424 8.15 -25.50 -18.80
N THR A 425 8.86 -24.85 -17.88
CA THR A 425 8.70 -25.02 -16.42
C THR A 425 7.64 -24.10 -15.82
N SER A 426 7.06 -23.19 -16.60
CA SER A 426 6.07 -22.22 -16.15
C SER A 426 4.65 -22.69 -16.42
N THR A 427 3.71 -22.12 -15.66
CA THR A 427 2.27 -22.38 -15.82
C THR A 427 1.58 -21.18 -16.48
N PRO A 428 0.91 -21.31 -17.65
CA PRO A 428 0.23 -20.20 -18.30
C PRO A 428 -0.89 -19.60 -17.44
N ILE A 429 -1.78 -20.45 -16.91
CA ILE A 429 -2.89 -20.07 -16.03
C ILE A 429 -2.94 -21.07 -14.88
N ARG A 430 -2.91 -20.59 -13.63
CA ARG A 430 -3.10 -21.38 -12.42
C ARG A 430 -4.33 -20.87 -11.67
N LYS A 431 -5.30 -21.73 -11.37
CA LYS A 431 -6.48 -21.43 -10.54
C LYS A 431 -6.48 -22.34 -9.31
N LEU A 432 -6.75 -21.81 -8.13
CA LEU A 432 -6.84 -22.55 -6.85
C LEU A 432 -8.24 -22.50 -6.22
N ASP A 433 -9.25 -22.05 -6.95
CA ASP A 433 -10.63 -21.98 -6.44
C ASP A 433 -11.50 -23.08 -7.05
N ASP A 434 -12.08 -23.84 -6.13
CA ASP A 434 -12.82 -25.10 -6.26
C ASP A 434 -11.98 -26.28 -6.78
N ASP A 435 -11.82 -27.30 -5.92
CA ASP A 435 -11.20 -28.60 -6.21
C ASP A 435 -9.67 -28.67 -6.33
N ASP A 436 -8.94 -28.17 -5.33
CA ASP A 436 -7.67 -28.84 -5.03
C ASP A 436 -7.99 -30.26 -4.54
N ASP A 437 -7.49 -31.26 -5.28
CA ASP A 437 -7.61 -32.66 -4.93
C ASP A 437 -7.03 -32.91 -3.53
N THR A 438 -7.92 -33.09 -2.56
CA THR A 438 -7.54 -33.46 -1.19
C THR A 438 -7.23 -34.95 -1.06
N SER A 439 -7.27 -35.69 -2.17
CA SER A 439 -6.97 -37.12 -2.16
C SER A 439 -5.59 -37.37 -1.54
N LYS A 440 -5.53 -38.47 -0.79
CA LYS A 440 -4.30 -38.95 -0.17
C LYS A 440 -3.95 -40.28 -0.81
N SER A 441 -2.74 -40.39 -1.34
CA SER A 441 -2.21 -41.64 -1.84
C SER A 441 -0.97 -42.05 -1.06
N PHE A 442 -0.88 -43.34 -0.72
CA PHE A 442 0.30 -43.94 -0.10
C PHE A 442 0.32 -45.44 -0.38
N GLY A 443 1.44 -45.95 -0.93
CA GLY A 443 1.67 -47.39 -1.07
C GLY A 443 0.60 -48.16 -1.86
N GLY A 444 0.06 -47.57 -2.94
CA GLY A 444 -0.98 -48.19 -3.78
C GLY A 444 -2.40 -48.05 -3.25
N VAL A 445 -2.61 -47.40 -2.09
CA VAL A 445 -3.93 -46.99 -1.58
C VAL A 445 -4.14 -45.52 -1.89
N GLU A 446 -5.35 -45.18 -2.34
CA GLU A 446 -5.75 -43.82 -2.67
C GLU A 446 -7.14 -43.54 -2.09
N ILE A 447 -7.28 -42.46 -1.32
CA ILE A 447 -8.55 -42.01 -0.75
C ILE A 447 -8.97 -40.79 -1.52
N ARG A 448 -10.07 -40.87 -2.29
CA ARG A 448 -10.60 -39.77 -3.11
C ARG A 448 -11.88 -39.24 -2.50
N VAL A 449 -11.95 -37.94 -2.25
CA VAL A 449 -13.22 -37.30 -1.93
C VAL A 449 -14.12 -37.40 -3.16
N ARG A 450 -15.39 -37.77 -3.00
CA ARG A 450 -16.27 -37.95 -4.16
C ARG A 450 -16.70 -36.60 -4.72
N ASP A 451 -16.78 -36.52 -6.04
CA ASP A 451 -17.22 -35.30 -6.73
C ASP A 451 -18.70 -34.98 -6.50
N ASP A 452 -19.53 -36.02 -6.29
CA ASP A 452 -20.97 -35.91 -6.11
C ASP A 452 -21.41 -35.60 -4.67
N ASP A 453 -20.55 -35.85 -3.68
CA ASP A 453 -20.80 -35.57 -2.27
C ASP A 453 -19.45 -35.42 -1.54
N LYS A 454 -19.00 -34.17 -1.39
CA LYS A 454 -17.72 -33.84 -0.77
C LYS A 454 -17.66 -34.21 0.73
N THR A 455 -18.77 -34.66 1.34
CA THR A 455 -18.77 -35.22 2.70
C THR A 455 -18.43 -36.71 2.76
N LYS A 456 -18.23 -37.34 1.59
CA LYS A 456 -17.89 -38.76 1.43
C LYS A 456 -16.59 -38.93 0.66
N ALA A 457 -15.87 -39.99 1.00
CA ALA A 457 -14.68 -40.41 0.28
C ALA A 457 -14.79 -41.86 -0.15
N ASP A 458 -14.29 -42.15 -1.35
CA ASP A 458 -14.09 -43.48 -1.87
C ASP A 458 -12.64 -43.92 -1.63
N ILE A 459 -12.42 -45.19 -1.30
CA ILE A 459 -11.08 -45.77 -1.13
C ILE A 459 -10.79 -46.63 -2.36
N PHE A 460 -9.60 -46.47 -2.93
CA PHE A 460 -9.08 -47.24 -4.06
C PHE A 460 -7.79 -47.94 -3.65
N VAL A 461 -7.61 -49.17 -4.12
CA VAL A 461 -6.40 -49.97 -3.88
C VAL A 461 -5.95 -50.53 -5.21
N ASN A 462 -4.75 -50.14 -5.65
CA ASN A 462 -4.19 -50.45 -6.97
C ASN A 462 -5.20 -50.14 -8.10
N GLY A 463 -5.87 -48.99 -8.00
CA GLY A 463 -6.86 -48.50 -8.96
C GLY A 463 -8.26 -49.14 -8.87
N ARG A 464 -8.51 -50.07 -7.94
CA ARG A 464 -9.84 -50.68 -7.74
C ARG A 464 -10.53 -50.08 -6.51
N LYS A 465 -11.77 -49.60 -6.68
CA LYS A 465 -12.61 -49.10 -5.59
C LYS A 465 -12.95 -50.22 -4.60
N VAL A 466 -12.74 -49.97 -3.31
CA VAL A 466 -13.08 -50.89 -2.21
C VAL A 466 -14.19 -50.30 -1.36
N GLN A 467 -15.09 -51.17 -0.87
CA GLN A 467 -16.13 -50.75 0.07
C GLN A 467 -15.62 -50.93 1.51
N PRO A 468 -15.55 -49.86 2.33
CA PRO A 468 -15.15 -49.98 3.72
C PRO A 468 -16.24 -50.66 4.55
N ALA A 469 -15.82 -51.36 5.60
CA ALA A 469 -16.74 -51.86 6.61
C ALA A 469 -17.19 -50.70 7.51
N LEU A 470 -18.50 -50.47 7.57
CA LEU A 470 -19.11 -49.41 8.37
C LEU A 470 -19.53 -49.95 9.74
N VAL A 471 -19.15 -49.26 10.82
CA VAL A 471 -19.37 -49.70 12.21
C VAL A 471 -20.36 -48.77 12.91
N HIS A 472 -21.48 -49.32 13.41
CA HIS A 472 -22.66 -48.59 13.93
C HIS A 472 -23.25 -49.14 15.27
N THR A 473 -22.44 -49.82 16.12
CA THR A 473 -22.81 -50.47 17.41
C THR A 473 -23.27 -51.95 17.37
N ILE A 474 -22.91 -52.73 18.41
CA ILE A 474 -23.22 -54.18 18.60
C ILE A 474 -23.49 -54.44 20.12
N PRO A 475 -24.40 -55.38 20.52
CA PRO A 475 -24.81 -55.56 21.93
C PRO A 475 -23.74 -56.10 22.92
N ASN A 476 -23.96 -55.76 24.19
CA ASN A 476 -23.03 -55.60 25.32
C ASN A 476 -22.52 -56.89 26.05
N ARG A 477 -21.30 -56.83 26.62
CA ARG A 477 -20.86 -57.48 27.89
C ARG A 477 -19.66 -56.71 28.53
N ALA A 478 -19.50 -56.90 29.85
CA ALA A 478 -19.01 -55.92 30.84
C ALA A 478 -17.51 -55.50 30.83
N PRO A 479 -17.17 -54.33 31.44
CA PRO A 479 -15.90 -53.62 31.27
C PRO A 479 -14.99 -53.58 32.52
N SER A 480 -13.69 -53.79 32.30
CA SER A 480 -12.56 -53.42 33.17
C SER A 480 -11.31 -53.70 32.34
N GLU A 481 -10.31 -52.85 32.13
CA GLU A 481 -9.73 -51.71 32.84
C GLU A 481 -9.03 -50.83 31.78
N ILE A 482 -8.61 -49.60 32.11
CA ILE A 482 -7.24 -49.08 31.88
C ILE A 482 -7.18 -47.60 32.36
N PRO A 483 -6.17 -47.22 33.16
CA PRO A 483 -5.99 -45.86 33.68
C PRO A 483 -5.10 -44.91 32.83
N THR A 484 -5.22 -43.65 33.24
CA THR A 484 -4.91 -42.29 32.74
C THR A 484 -3.49 -41.85 32.28
N SER A 485 -3.49 -40.90 31.33
CA SER A 485 -2.59 -39.73 31.25
C SER A 485 -3.40 -38.42 31.02
N SER A 486 -2.77 -37.23 31.05
CA SER A 486 -3.26 -35.88 31.45
C SER A 486 -4.39 -35.17 30.65
N ILE A 487 -5.47 -35.90 30.31
CA ILE A 487 -6.60 -35.58 29.39
C ILE A 487 -6.25 -35.87 27.92
N GLY A 488 -6.12 -37.16 27.61
CA GLY A 488 -6.41 -37.68 26.28
C GLY A 488 -7.89 -38.05 26.20
N ILE A 489 -8.60 -37.55 25.20
CA ILE A 489 -9.99 -37.93 24.92
C ILE A 489 -9.91 -39.15 24.02
N TYR A 490 -10.11 -40.32 24.61
CA TYR A 490 -10.13 -41.55 23.87
C TYR A 490 -11.46 -41.71 23.13
N MET A 491 -11.42 -42.10 21.85
CA MET A 491 -12.56 -42.50 21.04
C MET A 491 -12.41 -43.97 20.65
N GLY A 492 -13.19 -44.84 21.28
CA GLY A 492 -13.22 -46.26 20.92
C GLY A 492 -13.79 -46.46 19.52
N SER A 493 -13.03 -47.10 18.62
CA SER A 493 -13.41 -47.25 17.20
C SER A 493 -14.40 -48.38 16.94
N SER A 494 -14.59 -49.29 17.90
CA SER A 494 -15.46 -50.47 17.74
C SER A 494 -16.95 -50.19 17.92
N GLY A 495 -17.31 -49.07 18.57
CA GLY A 495 -18.67 -48.82 19.03
C GLY A 495 -19.19 -49.82 20.08
N VAL A 496 -18.33 -50.68 20.64
CA VAL A 496 -18.70 -51.75 21.60
C VAL A 496 -18.69 -51.28 23.05
N ASN A 497 -18.06 -50.15 23.33
CA ASN A 497 -18.19 -49.34 24.55
C ASN A 497 -17.73 -47.93 24.14
N PRO A 498 -18.56 -47.16 23.42
CA PRO A 498 -18.16 -45.84 22.96
C PRO A 498 -17.80 -45.04 24.20
N THR A 499 -16.59 -44.52 24.22
CA THR A 499 -16.20 -43.57 25.24
C THR A 499 -17.11 -42.35 25.12
N ASN A 500 -17.50 -41.79 26.25
CA ASN A 500 -18.22 -40.53 26.23
C ASN A 500 -17.18 -39.41 26.36
N PRO A 501 -17.23 -38.37 25.50
CA PRO A 501 -16.41 -37.20 25.72
C PRO A 501 -16.80 -36.53 27.04
N ILE A 502 -15.85 -35.84 27.66
CA ILE A 502 -16.12 -35.00 28.83
C ILE A 502 -16.92 -33.79 28.35
N GLY A 503 -18.18 -33.68 28.78
CA GLY A 503 -19.03 -32.53 28.44
C GLY A 503 -18.49 -31.22 29.03
N ASN A 504 -18.69 -30.11 28.32
CA ASN A 504 -18.26 -28.76 28.73
C ASN A 504 -16.74 -28.65 28.98
N ILE A 505 -15.93 -29.26 28.12
CA ILE A 505 -14.47 -29.21 28.25
C ILE A 505 -13.92 -27.78 28.14
N GLY A 506 -14.67 -26.87 27.51
CA GLY A 506 -14.38 -25.43 27.46
C GLY A 506 -14.26 -24.76 28.83
N ALA A 507 -14.92 -25.29 29.88
CA ALA A 507 -14.77 -24.77 31.24
C ALA A 507 -13.36 -24.99 31.82
N LEU A 508 -12.61 -25.98 31.32
CA LEU A 508 -11.23 -26.28 31.74
C LEU A 508 -10.20 -25.31 31.14
N ALA A 509 -10.59 -24.50 30.15
CA ALA A 509 -9.75 -23.43 29.62
C ALA A 509 -9.39 -22.40 30.71
N ASN A 510 -10.30 -22.15 31.66
CA ASN A 510 -10.08 -21.27 32.82
C ASN A 510 -9.06 -21.84 33.83
N SER A 511 -8.77 -23.13 33.75
CA SER A 511 -7.76 -23.83 34.57
C SER A 511 -6.43 -24.03 33.83
N GLY A 512 -6.25 -23.39 32.66
CA GLY A 512 -4.99 -23.38 31.91
C GLY A 512 -4.82 -24.52 30.89
N ILE A 513 -5.81 -25.39 30.72
CA ILE A 513 -5.78 -26.47 29.70
C ILE A 513 -6.20 -25.88 28.35
N LYS A 514 -5.25 -25.78 27.41
CA LYS A 514 -5.46 -25.14 26.08
C LYS A 514 -5.55 -26.13 24.92
N SER A 515 -5.27 -27.41 25.16
CA SER A 515 -5.30 -28.48 24.15
C SER A 515 -5.56 -29.83 24.81
N ALA A 516 -6.23 -30.74 24.10
CA ALA A 516 -6.40 -32.13 24.47
C ALA A 516 -6.22 -32.99 23.20
N ASP A 517 -5.62 -34.17 23.36
CA ASP A 517 -5.42 -35.10 22.24
C ASP A 517 -6.66 -35.97 22.05
N LEU A 518 -7.15 -36.09 20.82
CA LEU A 518 -8.18 -37.07 20.45
C LEU A 518 -7.50 -38.36 19.99
N ILE A 519 -7.62 -39.42 20.77
CA ILE A 519 -6.96 -40.70 20.52
C ILE A 519 -8.00 -41.67 19.98
N ILE A 520 -7.86 -42.11 18.73
CA ILE A 520 -8.76 -43.10 18.13
C ILE A 520 -8.19 -44.50 18.38
N GLY A 521 -8.95 -45.33 19.08
CA GLY A 521 -8.54 -46.68 19.44
C GLY A 521 -8.57 -47.66 18.26
N THR A 522 -7.92 -48.81 18.40
CA THR A 522 -7.84 -49.86 17.35
C THR A 522 -8.91 -50.96 17.50
N GLU A 523 -9.92 -50.78 18.33
CA GLU A 523 -10.84 -51.85 18.75
C GLU A 523 -11.71 -52.39 17.62
N ALA A 524 -11.99 -51.60 16.57
CA ALA A 524 -12.71 -52.10 15.40
C ALA A 524 -12.01 -53.31 14.76
N ALA A 525 -10.67 -53.39 14.86
CA ALA A 525 -9.88 -54.51 14.35
C ALA A 525 -10.08 -55.82 15.14
N LYS A 526 -10.68 -55.77 16.34
CA LYS A 526 -11.04 -56.97 17.13
C LYS A 526 -12.32 -57.63 16.61
N TYR A 527 -13.17 -56.87 15.94
CA TYR A 527 -14.50 -57.30 15.48
C TYR A 527 -14.63 -57.33 13.96
N SER A 528 -13.64 -56.78 13.24
CA SER A 528 -13.57 -56.81 11.79
C SER A 528 -12.14 -57.06 11.35
N ASN A 529 -11.96 -58.06 10.48
CA ASN A 529 -10.69 -58.28 9.77
C ASN A 529 -10.54 -57.35 8.54
N SER A 530 -11.47 -56.40 8.36
CA SER A 530 -11.36 -55.42 7.28
C SER A 530 -10.16 -54.52 7.49
N LYS A 531 -9.36 -54.36 6.43
CA LYS A 531 -8.27 -53.37 6.40
C LYS A 531 -8.76 -51.95 6.10
N TYR A 532 -10.05 -51.79 5.79
CA TYR A 532 -10.70 -50.52 5.45
C TYR A 532 -11.93 -50.35 6.33
N ILE A 533 -11.85 -49.46 7.32
CA ILE A 533 -12.88 -49.27 8.34
C ILE A 533 -13.34 -47.81 8.29
N GLN A 534 -14.65 -47.62 8.24
CA GLN A 534 -15.27 -46.31 8.36
C GLN A 534 -16.03 -46.22 9.68
N LEU A 535 -15.76 -45.18 10.47
CA LEU A 535 -16.48 -44.91 11.71
C LEU A 535 -17.84 -44.28 11.39
N GLY A 536 -18.88 -44.81 12.03
CA GLY A 536 -20.22 -44.28 11.93
C GLY A 536 -20.38 -42.90 12.59
N LYS A 537 -21.34 -42.11 12.10
CA LYS A 537 -21.65 -40.78 12.67
C LYS A 537 -22.07 -40.87 14.14
N ASP A 538 -22.75 -41.95 14.52
CA ASP A 538 -23.14 -42.28 15.88
C ASP A 538 -21.95 -42.38 16.85
N ILE A 539 -20.77 -42.81 16.38
CA ILE A 539 -19.53 -42.88 17.17
C ILE A 539 -18.87 -41.50 17.28
N ILE A 540 -18.97 -40.67 16.23
CA ILE A 540 -18.25 -39.40 16.12
C ILE A 540 -19.04 -38.22 16.73
N GLU A 541 -20.37 -38.22 16.58
CA GLU A 541 -21.26 -37.10 16.91
C GLU A 541 -21.13 -36.60 18.37
N PRO A 542 -20.98 -37.45 19.41
CA PRO A 542 -20.78 -36.97 20.77
C PRO A 542 -19.54 -36.07 20.91
N TYR A 543 -18.46 -36.37 20.20
CA TYR A 543 -17.18 -35.66 20.30
C TYR A 543 -17.18 -34.34 19.54
N ASN A 544 -17.94 -34.25 18.46
CA ASN A 544 -18.16 -33.00 17.73
C ASN A 544 -18.95 -31.98 18.55
N LYS A 545 -19.75 -32.43 19.53
CA LYS A 545 -20.58 -31.57 20.40
C LYS A 545 -19.89 -31.20 21.73
N MET A 546 -18.63 -31.56 21.90
CA MET A 546 -17.88 -31.41 23.15
C MET A 546 -17.38 -29.97 23.41
N ILE A 547 -17.22 -29.17 22.35
CA ILE A 547 -16.65 -27.80 22.39
C ILE A 547 -17.71 -26.77 22.77
#